data_AF-A0AA39DVB2-F1
#
_entry.id   AF-A0AA39DVB2-F1
#
_cell.length_a   1.000
_cell.length_b   1.000
_cell.length_c   1.000
_cell.angle_alpha   90.00
_cell.angle_beta   90.00
_cell.angle_gamma   90.00
#
_symmetry.space_group_name_H-M   'P 1'
#
loop_
_entity.id
_entity.type
_entity.pdbx_description
1 polymer ?
#
loop_
_entity_poly.entity_id
_entity_poly.type
_entity_poly.pdbx_seq_one_letter_code
_entity_poly.pdbx_strand_id
1 'polypeptide(L)'
;MEEWETRRNVAAEEGGQPSRNSCQTEPGPVKELSMDVDGFSPRLERWFNSMVYAEERTQFMYSQTRWGKIPKVPQMLRHTQDFEKFYEPRVISFGPYHHGKPHLLQGEMLKPLCGRRFLRDSGQSIHNLYRKIESNIKLVRMCYDEDQTYKYDDEELAWMMLLDGCSLLYFILCVMRRNESQLSDLNVKSHFIAFVQLDCFLLENQLPFGILELLYEGERLGADTMEEMIKRFITSNIAMPQGIMTSELDLVKDPSHLLDLLRSGLLGPQPVPEQKGQSEGIWRGSGPRQMRKQGDWQSYRNIKELAAAGIYLKPSRTTYMRDISFESYFFFGYLKLPHITIDASTKLKLLNLAAYEMSPNGPGDFGVTSYICFLDSLIKNAEDVMLLQSNYTLFNFLGSDEKVADLFNEIARDLVPNRDAYAQVKAGVQKHYNTRVNVWISKWLHSNFTFLAFVGAVVALGSSICQTYFAAFPPHK
;
A
#
# COMPACT_ATOMS: atom_id res chain seq x y z
N MET A 1 44.75 9.70 -25.64
CA MET A 1 46.09 9.48 -26.21
C MET A 1 46.98 10.49 -25.55
N GLU A 2 48.10 10.01 -24.98
CA GLU A 2 49.16 10.76 -24.30
C GLU A 2 48.77 11.39 -22.94
N GLU A 3 49.55 11.28 -21.87
CA GLU A 3 50.77 10.52 -21.61
C GLU A 3 50.95 10.40 -20.09
N TRP A 4 51.57 9.31 -19.67
CA TRP A 4 51.97 8.99 -18.31
C TRP A 4 53.26 9.76 -17.94
N GLU A 5 53.66 9.63 -16.66
CA GLU A 5 55.00 9.89 -16.08
C GLU A 5 55.18 11.30 -15.46
N THR A 6 55.72 11.52 -14.25
CA THR A 6 56.67 10.76 -13.43
C THR A 6 56.72 11.35 -12.01
N ARG A 7 56.99 10.51 -10.99
CA ARG A 7 57.98 10.67 -9.87
C ARG A 7 57.59 9.71 -8.72
N ARG A 8 58.15 8.48 -8.65
CA ARG A 8 59.35 8.04 -7.88
C ARG A 8 59.36 8.52 -6.43
N ASN A 9 59.09 7.68 -5.42
CA ASN A 9 59.87 6.56 -4.83
C ASN A 9 60.53 7.03 -3.52
N VAL A 10 60.19 6.43 -2.36
CA VAL A 10 61.15 6.01 -1.31
C VAL A 10 60.58 4.82 -0.49
N ALA A 11 61.31 3.72 -0.59
CA ALA A 11 61.68 2.65 0.35
C ALA A 11 60.67 1.90 1.25
N ALA A 12 60.85 0.57 1.18
CA ALA A 12 60.38 -0.52 2.02
C ALA A 12 61.04 -0.57 3.41
N GLU A 13 60.38 -1.23 4.36
CA GLU A 13 61.03 -2.14 5.30
C GLU A 13 60.07 -3.24 5.79
N GLU A 14 60.69 -4.37 6.12
CA GLU A 14 60.20 -5.72 6.47
C GLU A 14 59.28 -5.71 7.71
N GLY A 15 58.30 -6.60 7.91
CA GLY A 15 58.36 -8.05 7.98
C GLY A 15 57.86 -8.48 9.37
N GLY A 16 56.81 -9.30 9.45
CA GLY A 16 56.38 -9.89 10.73
C GLY A 16 54.90 -10.31 10.78
N GLN A 17 54.63 -11.60 10.60
CA GLN A 17 53.44 -12.23 11.19
C GLN A 17 53.73 -12.53 12.67
N PRO A 18 52.73 -12.39 13.55
CA PRO A 18 52.21 -13.60 14.18
C PRO A 18 50.70 -13.62 14.49
N SER A 19 50.15 -14.83 14.36
CA SER A 19 49.26 -15.55 15.28
C SER A 19 47.95 -14.94 15.84
N ARG A 20 46.86 -15.67 15.52
CA ARG A 20 45.68 -16.08 16.31
C ARG A 20 45.34 -15.34 17.63
N ASN A 21 44.06 -14.92 17.62
CA ASN A 21 43.03 -14.96 18.66
C ASN A 21 42.61 -13.64 19.33
N SER A 22 41.28 -13.51 19.36
CA SER A 22 40.41 -12.66 20.18
C SER A 22 40.59 -11.15 20.08
N CYS A 23 39.63 -10.49 19.43
CA CYS A 23 38.95 -9.35 20.04
C CYS A 23 37.60 -9.12 19.36
N GLN A 24 36.55 -9.17 20.19
CA GLN A 24 35.23 -8.65 19.87
C GLN A 24 35.39 -7.20 19.42
N THR A 25 34.93 -6.88 18.21
CA THR A 25 34.88 -5.51 17.73
C THR A 25 33.50 -4.96 18.08
N GLU A 26 33.45 -4.15 19.13
CA GLU A 26 32.32 -3.24 19.35
C GLU A 26 32.18 -2.32 18.12
N PRO A 27 30.97 -1.87 17.76
CA PRO A 27 30.81 -0.91 16.68
C PRO A 27 31.41 0.43 17.12
N GLY A 28 32.50 0.83 16.47
CA GLY A 28 33.09 2.16 16.67
C GLY A 28 32.10 3.28 16.33
N PRO A 29 32.25 4.47 16.95
CA PRO A 29 31.33 5.57 16.76
C PRO A 29 31.30 6.02 15.29
N VAL A 30 30.10 6.34 14.83
CA VAL A 30 29.86 6.97 13.53
C VAL A 30 30.72 8.24 13.47
N LYS A 31 31.63 8.31 12.50
CA LYS A 31 32.33 9.56 12.19
C LYS A 31 31.30 10.57 11.68
N GLU A 32 30.92 11.53 12.52
CA GLU A 32 30.36 12.80 12.06
C GLU A 32 31.32 13.38 11.01
N LEU A 33 30.83 13.58 9.78
CA LEU A 33 31.53 14.40 8.80
C LEU A 33 31.40 15.87 9.24
N SER A 34 32.24 16.31 10.19
CA SER A 34 32.44 17.73 10.44
C SER A 34 33.40 18.27 9.37
N MET A 35 32.83 18.81 8.29
CA MET A 35 33.58 19.68 7.39
C MET A 35 33.54 21.10 7.98
N ASP A 36 34.71 21.65 8.27
CA ASP A 36 34.89 23.02 8.74
C ASP A 36 34.23 24.00 7.76
N VAL A 37 33.24 24.77 8.23
CA VAL A 37 32.39 25.65 7.40
C VAL A 37 33.05 27.02 7.17
N ASP A 38 34.22 27.27 7.76
CA ASP A 38 34.96 28.52 7.63
C ASP A 38 35.46 28.73 6.18
N GLY A 39 34.80 29.66 5.47
CA GLY A 39 35.19 30.11 4.13
C GLY A 39 34.20 29.83 3.00
N PHE A 40 33.03 29.25 3.29
CA PHE A 40 32.01 29.06 2.27
C PHE A 40 31.28 30.37 1.92
N SER A 41 30.88 30.54 0.65
CA SER A 41 30.04 31.69 0.28
C SER A 41 28.69 31.61 1.02
N PRO A 42 28.02 32.75 1.32
CA PRO A 42 26.71 32.77 1.99
C PRO A 42 25.60 31.98 1.29
N ARG A 43 25.82 31.57 0.03
CA ARG A 43 24.91 30.70 -0.72
C ARG A 43 25.13 29.22 -0.39
N LEU A 44 26.37 28.81 -0.18
CA LEU A 44 26.70 27.42 0.15
C LEU A 44 26.36 27.12 1.61
N GLU A 45 26.57 28.08 2.51
CA GLU A 45 26.17 27.97 3.92
C GLU A 45 24.64 27.87 4.06
N ARG A 46 23.88 28.70 3.33
CA ARG A 46 22.41 28.56 3.24
C ARG A 46 21.98 27.20 2.70
N TRP A 47 22.66 26.69 1.68
CA TRP A 47 22.37 25.37 1.13
C TRP A 47 22.69 24.25 2.13
N PHE A 48 23.83 24.30 2.81
CA PHE A 48 24.22 23.34 3.85
C PHE A 48 23.23 23.36 5.03
N ASN A 49 22.88 24.54 5.54
CA ASN A 49 21.89 24.69 6.60
C ASN A 49 20.50 24.18 6.16
N SER A 50 20.14 24.32 4.88
CA SER A 50 18.90 23.72 4.37
C SER A 50 18.92 22.19 4.33
N MET A 51 20.10 21.57 4.11
CA MET A 51 20.27 20.12 4.16
C MET A 51 20.19 19.59 5.60
N VAL A 52 20.92 20.23 6.52
CA VAL A 52 20.89 19.87 7.96
C VAL A 52 19.46 20.04 8.51
N TYR A 53 18.80 21.15 8.21
CA TYR A 53 17.41 21.37 8.63
C TYR A 53 16.45 20.34 8.03
N ALA A 54 16.65 19.92 6.78
CA ALA A 54 15.85 18.87 6.16
C ALA A 54 16.07 17.50 6.84
N GLU A 55 17.31 17.16 7.17
CA GLU A 55 17.68 15.91 7.86
C GLU A 55 17.12 15.87 9.28
N GLU A 56 17.34 16.93 10.08
CA GLU A 56 16.82 17.07 11.44
C GLU A 56 15.29 17.01 11.47
N ARG A 57 14.62 17.70 10.54
CA ARG A 57 13.17 17.65 10.41
C ARG A 57 12.68 16.23 10.12
N THR A 58 13.33 15.56 9.17
CA THR A 58 12.97 14.20 8.76
C THR A 58 13.14 13.21 9.92
N GLN A 59 14.27 13.28 10.62
CA GLN A 59 14.58 12.41 11.75
C GLN A 59 13.66 12.66 12.96
N PHE A 60 13.34 13.93 13.25
CA PHE A 60 12.38 14.29 14.31
C PHE A 60 10.97 13.75 14.01
N MET A 61 10.49 13.89 12.77
CA MET A 61 9.18 13.36 12.36
C MET A 61 9.10 11.84 12.44
N TYR A 62 10.17 11.12 12.05
CA TYR A 62 10.22 9.66 12.21
C TYR A 62 10.19 9.20 13.68
N SER A 63 10.62 10.03 14.62
CA SER A 63 10.57 9.73 16.06
C SER A 63 9.22 10.04 16.74
N GLN A 64 8.34 10.84 16.09
CA GLN A 64 7.06 11.29 16.63
C GLN A 64 5.91 10.74 15.76
N THR A 65 5.72 9.42 15.83
CA THR A 65 4.84 8.63 14.94
C THR A 65 3.37 9.11 14.90
N ARG A 66 2.80 9.58 16.01
CA ARG A 66 1.45 10.19 16.08
C ARG A 66 1.31 11.60 15.52
N TRP A 67 2.44 12.25 15.21
CA TRP A 67 2.56 13.56 14.56
C TRP A 67 3.22 13.42 13.18
N GLY A 68 3.02 12.26 12.54
CA GLY A 68 3.58 11.98 11.22
C GLY A 68 3.04 12.92 10.13
N LYS A 69 3.75 12.96 9.01
CA LYS A 69 3.38 13.79 7.86
C LYS A 69 2.06 13.31 7.26
N ILE A 70 1.15 14.25 7.00
CA ILE A 70 -0.03 14.10 6.15
C ILE A 70 0.32 14.73 4.80
N PRO A 71 0.82 13.95 3.84
CA PRO A 71 1.26 14.48 2.55
C PRO A 71 0.06 14.88 1.69
N LYS A 72 0.30 15.82 0.79
CA LYS A 72 -0.59 16.07 -0.35
C LYS A 72 -0.55 14.88 -1.33
N VAL A 73 -1.65 14.66 -2.05
CA VAL A 73 -1.71 13.68 -3.13
C VAL A 73 -0.62 14.01 -4.17
N PRO A 74 0.21 13.01 -4.56
CA PRO A 74 1.29 13.20 -5.51
C PRO A 74 0.85 13.90 -6.80
N GLN A 75 1.69 14.81 -7.29
CA GLN A 75 1.37 15.67 -8.44
C GLN A 75 0.94 14.89 -9.68
N MET A 76 1.53 13.71 -9.91
CA MET A 76 1.18 12.85 -11.05
C MET A 76 -0.28 12.38 -11.06
N LEU A 77 -0.90 12.21 -9.89
CA LEU A 77 -2.31 11.79 -9.77
C LEU A 77 -3.29 12.97 -9.93
N ARG A 78 -2.81 14.21 -9.77
CA ARG A 78 -3.64 15.43 -9.84
C ARG A 78 -4.11 15.80 -11.24
N HIS A 79 -3.43 15.33 -12.27
CA HIS A 79 -3.75 15.66 -13.66
C HIS A 79 -4.77 14.69 -14.29
N THR A 80 -5.38 13.82 -13.49
CA THR A 80 -6.41 12.88 -13.94
C THR A 80 -7.78 13.57 -13.99
N GLN A 81 -8.62 13.19 -14.95
CA GLN A 81 -9.97 13.78 -15.09
C GLN A 81 -10.87 13.51 -13.87
N ASP A 82 -10.61 12.44 -13.13
CA ASP A 82 -11.38 12.03 -11.96
C ASP A 82 -10.78 12.50 -10.62
N PHE A 83 -9.80 13.41 -10.62
CA PHE A 83 -9.12 13.81 -9.38
C PHE A 83 -10.09 14.30 -8.31
N GLU A 84 -10.97 15.24 -8.66
CA GLU A 84 -11.97 15.81 -7.74
C GLU A 84 -12.91 14.73 -7.17
N LYS A 85 -13.24 13.72 -7.98
CA LYS A 85 -14.16 12.65 -7.59
C LYS A 85 -13.58 11.71 -6.54
N PHE A 86 -12.27 11.49 -6.55
CA PHE A 86 -11.62 10.48 -5.72
C PHE A 86 -10.72 11.03 -4.62
N TYR A 87 -10.27 12.28 -4.73
CA TYR A 87 -9.31 12.87 -3.79
C TYR A 87 -9.82 14.12 -3.07
N GLU A 88 -10.86 14.78 -3.59
CA GLU A 88 -11.46 15.91 -2.89
C GLU A 88 -12.63 15.49 -1.98
N PRO A 89 -12.75 16.09 -0.79
CA PRO A 89 -13.90 15.89 0.06
C PRO A 89 -15.17 16.36 -0.63
N ARG A 90 -16.25 15.64 -0.36
CA ARG A 90 -17.54 15.85 -1.01
C ARG A 90 -18.49 16.68 -0.16
N VAL A 91 -18.42 16.53 1.15
CA VAL A 91 -19.39 17.11 2.08
C VAL A 91 -18.75 17.81 3.28
N ILE A 92 -17.54 17.41 3.71
CA ILE A 92 -16.89 18.03 4.87
C ILE A 92 -15.36 18.02 4.76
N SER A 93 -14.73 19.12 5.14
CA SER A 93 -13.27 19.18 5.26
C SER A 93 -12.81 18.88 6.69
N PHE A 94 -11.60 18.36 6.85
CA PHE A 94 -10.88 18.32 8.12
C PHE A 94 -9.45 18.76 7.89
N GLY A 95 -9.00 19.72 8.68
CA GLY A 95 -7.67 20.30 8.57
C GLY A 95 -7.52 21.31 7.41
N PRO A 96 -6.29 21.78 7.17
CA PRO A 96 -6.03 23.03 6.45
C PRO A 96 -6.16 22.95 4.92
N TYR A 97 -6.06 21.74 4.34
CA TYR A 97 -5.98 21.55 2.88
C TYR A 97 -7.26 21.94 2.14
N HIS A 98 -8.42 21.56 2.67
CA HIS A 98 -9.73 21.84 2.06
C HIS A 98 -10.58 22.83 2.86
N HIS A 99 -10.03 23.40 3.93
CA HIS A 99 -10.73 24.35 4.78
C HIS A 99 -11.24 25.57 4.00
N GLY A 100 -12.50 25.93 4.23
CA GLY A 100 -13.14 27.11 3.64
C GLY A 100 -13.59 26.95 2.18
N LYS A 101 -13.48 25.77 1.57
CA LYS A 101 -13.95 25.57 0.19
C LYS A 101 -15.49 25.72 0.11
N PRO A 102 -16.04 26.51 -0.85
CA PRO A 102 -17.47 26.84 -0.89
C PRO A 102 -18.40 25.63 -0.99
N HIS A 103 -18.00 24.57 -1.70
CA HIS A 103 -18.85 23.38 -1.87
C HIS A 103 -18.97 22.52 -0.61
N LEU A 104 -18.14 22.77 0.41
CA LEU A 104 -18.13 22.05 1.69
C LEU A 104 -18.89 22.79 2.79
N LEU A 105 -19.47 23.96 2.49
CA LEU A 105 -20.13 24.83 3.47
C LEU A 105 -21.17 24.10 4.32
N GLN A 106 -21.91 23.17 3.73
CA GLN A 106 -22.92 22.40 4.46
C GLN A 106 -22.30 21.55 5.59
N GLY A 107 -21.16 20.92 5.37
CA GLY A 107 -20.42 20.20 6.41
C GLY A 107 -19.78 21.14 7.42
N GLU A 108 -19.22 22.26 6.97
CA GLU A 108 -18.65 23.28 7.86
C GLU A 108 -19.69 23.82 8.85
N MET A 109 -20.95 24.01 8.41
CA MET A 109 -22.05 24.42 9.30
C MET A 109 -22.42 23.38 10.35
N LEU A 110 -22.11 22.09 10.14
CA LEU A 110 -22.39 21.03 11.10
C LEU A 110 -21.31 20.93 12.18
N LYS A 111 -20.06 21.30 11.89
CA LYS A 111 -18.94 21.16 12.83
C LYS A 111 -19.20 21.84 14.18
N PRO A 112 -19.67 23.11 14.27
CA PRO A 112 -19.95 23.73 15.57
C PRO A 112 -21.01 22.98 16.38
N LEU A 113 -21.99 22.36 15.73
CA LEU A 113 -23.01 21.55 16.39
C LEU A 113 -22.41 20.26 16.96
N CYS A 114 -21.60 19.56 16.16
CA CYS A 114 -20.86 18.37 16.59
C CYS A 114 -19.89 18.68 17.72
N GLY A 115 -19.07 19.72 17.57
CA GLY A 115 -18.10 20.16 18.58
C GLY A 115 -18.77 20.56 19.89
N ARG A 116 -19.90 21.29 19.83
CA ARG A 116 -20.67 21.63 21.04
C ARG A 116 -21.20 20.39 21.76
N ARG A 117 -21.69 19.39 21.02
CA ARG A 117 -22.17 18.14 21.61
C ARG A 117 -21.03 17.31 22.19
N PHE A 118 -19.89 17.23 21.51
CA PHE A 118 -18.67 16.62 22.03
C PHE A 118 -18.30 17.20 23.40
N LEU A 119 -18.15 18.53 23.48
CA LEU A 119 -17.78 19.23 24.72
C LEU A 119 -18.79 19.01 25.85
N ARG A 120 -20.09 19.07 25.53
CA ARG A 120 -21.16 18.84 26.51
C ARG A 120 -21.10 17.41 27.05
N ASP A 121 -20.93 16.43 26.17
CA ASP A 121 -21.00 15.02 26.52
C ASP A 121 -19.69 14.54 27.20
N SER A 122 -18.54 15.15 26.87
CA SER A 122 -17.25 14.86 27.50
C SER A 122 -17.05 15.55 28.83
N GLY A 123 -17.75 16.68 29.06
CA GLY A 123 -17.60 17.53 30.24
C GLY A 123 -16.30 18.33 30.27
N GLN A 124 -15.57 18.38 29.15
CA GLN A 124 -14.28 19.05 29.05
C GLN A 124 -14.41 20.57 28.84
N SER A 125 -13.44 21.33 29.37
CA SER A 125 -13.35 22.77 29.15
C SER A 125 -12.72 23.07 27.80
N ILE A 126 -13.41 23.88 26.98
CA ILE A 126 -12.91 24.34 25.68
C ILE A 126 -11.55 25.05 25.79
N HIS A 127 -11.34 25.85 26.85
CA HIS A 127 -10.08 26.55 27.09
C HIS A 127 -8.93 25.60 27.40
N ASN A 128 -9.19 24.50 28.11
CA ASN A 128 -8.17 23.51 28.41
C ASN A 128 -7.77 22.75 27.15
N LEU A 129 -8.75 22.35 26.34
CA LEU A 129 -8.50 21.67 25.07
C LEU A 129 -7.75 22.57 24.08
N TYR A 130 -8.17 23.83 23.95
CA TYR A 130 -7.45 24.82 23.14
C TYR A 130 -5.99 24.94 23.58
N ARG A 131 -5.71 25.11 24.88
CA ARG A 131 -4.34 25.22 25.40
C ARG A 131 -3.48 23.98 25.12
N LYS A 132 -4.06 22.77 25.21
CA LYS A 132 -3.37 21.53 24.84
C LYS A 132 -2.92 21.57 23.37
N ILE A 133 -3.80 21.98 22.47
CA ILE A 133 -3.50 22.07 21.03
C ILE A 133 -2.49 23.19 20.75
N GLU A 134 -2.70 24.38 21.30
CA GLU A 134 -1.82 25.54 21.16
C GLU A 134 -0.38 25.20 21.59
N SER A 135 -0.22 24.48 22.70
CA SER A 135 1.09 24.03 23.19
C SER A 135 1.80 23.07 22.23
N ASN A 136 1.07 22.43 21.30
CA ASN A 136 1.58 21.49 20.30
C ASN A 136 1.51 22.05 18.87
N ILE A 137 1.20 23.33 18.66
CA ILE A 137 0.92 23.90 17.33
C ILE A 137 2.08 23.75 16.35
N LYS A 138 3.32 23.78 16.84
CA LYS A 138 4.52 23.55 16.01
C LYS A 138 4.53 22.13 15.44
N LEU A 139 4.16 21.12 16.22
CA LEU A 139 4.04 19.73 15.76
C LEU A 139 2.92 19.60 14.71
N VAL A 140 1.79 20.26 14.95
CA VAL A 140 0.67 20.32 13.99
C VAL A 140 1.15 20.86 12.65
N ARG A 141 1.88 21.99 12.63
CA ARG A 141 2.41 22.57 11.38
C ARG A 141 3.36 21.62 10.67
N MET A 142 4.19 20.88 11.40
CA MET A 142 5.11 19.89 10.81
C MET A 142 4.39 18.73 10.12
N CYS A 143 3.17 18.39 10.56
CA CYS A 143 2.35 17.34 9.96
C CYS A 143 1.91 17.70 8.53
N TYR A 144 1.73 18.98 8.20
CA TYR A 144 1.19 19.40 6.90
C TYR A 144 2.26 20.02 6.00
N ASP A 145 1.97 20.15 4.72
CA ASP A 145 2.78 20.95 3.80
C ASP A 145 2.77 22.43 4.20
N GLU A 146 3.96 23.01 4.19
CA GLU A 146 4.23 24.34 4.74
C GLU A 146 3.33 25.42 4.13
N ASP A 147 3.22 25.44 2.80
CA ASP A 147 2.41 26.37 2.01
C ASP A 147 0.92 26.32 2.36
N GLN A 148 0.44 25.22 2.94
CA GLN A 148 -0.96 25.03 3.28
C GLN A 148 -1.30 25.49 4.70
N THR A 149 -0.30 25.65 5.56
CA THR A 149 -0.49 26.14 6.94
C THR A 149 -0.04 27.58 7.14
N TYR A 150 0.83 28.12 6.29
CA TYR A 150 1.30 29.52 6.39
C TYR A 150 0.20 30.58 6.23
N LYS A 151 -0.92 30.23 5.61
CA LYS A 151 -2.09 31.13 5.47
C LYS A 151 -2.88 31.34 6.77
N TYR A 152 -2.56 30.58 7.83
CA TYR A 152 -3.21 30.70 9.14
C TYR A 152 -2.18 31.08 10.19
N ASP A 153 -2.53 31.98 11.09
CA ASP A 153 -1.76 32.16 12.32
C ASP A 153 -1.91 30.96 13.27
N ASP A 154 -1.15 30.96 14.37
CA ASP A 154 -1.15 29.83 15.32
C ASP A 154 -2.50 29.67 16.04
N GLU A 155 -3.21 30.78 16.30
CA GLU A 155 -4.51 30.77 16.97
C GLU A 155 -5.59 30.21 16.03
N GLU A 156 -5.66 30.69 14.80
CA GLU A 156 -6.57 30.22 13.75
C GLU A 156 -6.39 28.72 13.49
N LEU A 157 -5.14 28.25 13.37
CA LEU A 157 -4.83 26.84 13.16
C LEU A 157 -5.21 25.99 14.38
N ALA A 158 -4.97 26.48 15.61
CA ALA A 158 -5.36 25.78 16.83
C ALA A 158 -6.88 25.64 16.95
N TRP A 159 -7.64 26.71 16.67
CA TRP A 159 -9.10 26.67 16.65
C TRP A 159 -9.64 25.72 15.58
N MET A 160 -9.01 25.69 14.40
CA MET A 160 -9.35 24.74 13.34
C MET A 160 -9.18 23.30 13.82
N MET A 161 -8.02 22.95 14.39
CA MET A 161 -7.76 21.60 14.91
C MET A 161 -8.75 21.21 16.01
N LEU A 162 -9.07 22.14 16.91
CA LEU A 162 -10.02 21.91 18.00
C LEU A 162 -11.43 21.60 17.46
N LEU A 163 -11.93 22.44 16.56
CA LEU A 163 -13.28 22.29 16.01
C LEU A 163 -13.37 21.02 15.15
N ASP A 164 -12.41 20.81 14.26
CA ASP A 164 -12.39 19.68 13.34
C ASP A 164 -12.20 18.36 14.10
N GLY A 165 -11.29 18.33 15.08
CA GLY A 165 -11.04 17.15 15.90
C GLY A 165 -12.24 16.76 16.77
N CYS A 166 -12.85 17.72 17.48
CA CYS A 166 -14.07 17.48 18.26
C CYS A 166 -15.21 16.99 17.37
N SER A 167 -15.36 17.56 16.18
CA SER A 167 -16.41 17.19 15.23
C SER A 167 -16.22 15.78 14.69
N LEU A 168 -14.97 15.42 14.33
CA LEU A 168 -14.61 14.09 13.85
C LEU A 168 -14.83 13.02 14.94
N LEU A 169 -14.35 13.28 16.17
CA LEU A 169 -14.56 12.36 17.30
C LEU A 169 -16.05 12.15 17.59
N TYR A 170 -16.83 13.23 17.63
CA TYR A 170 -18.29 13.11 17.83
C TYR A 170 -18.99 12.36 16.71
N PHE A 171 -18.56 12.57 15.47
CA PHE A 171 -19.08 11.82 14.33
C PHE A 171 -18.82 10.32 14.48
N ILE A 172 -17.56 9.94 14.77
CA ILE A 172 -17.17 8.54 14.99
C ILE A 172 -18.00 7.92 16.14
N LEU A 173 -18.16 8.64 17.25
CA LEU A 173 -18.99 8.23 18.38
C LEU A 173 -20.43 7.92 17.97
N CYS A 174 -21.06 8.79 17.16
CA CYS A 174 -22.44 8.62 16.72
C CYS A 174 -22.61 7.38 15.83
N VAL A 175 -21.71 7.20 14.86
CA VAL A 175 -21.72 6.03 13.96
C VAL A 175 -21.51 4.74 14.78
N MET A 176 -20.54 4.72 15.71
CA MET A 176 -20.19 3.51 16.46
C MET A 176 -21.24 3.10 17.48
N ARG A 177 -21.97 4.05 18.08
CA ARG A 177 -23.05 3.73 19.01
C ARG A 177 -24.33 3.26 18.32
N ARG A 178 -24.37 3.25 16.98
CA ARG A 178 -25.60 3.09 16.18
C ARG A 178 -26.71 4.02 16.68
N ASN A 179 -26.31 5.17 17.21
CA ASN A 179 -27.21 6.16 17.75
C ASN A 179 -27.43 7.23 16.66
N GLU A 180 -27.83 6.76 15.47
CA GLU A 180 -28.11 7.62 14.32
C GLU A 180 -29.19 8.66 14.63
N SER A 181 -30.03 8.42 15.63
CA SER A 181 -30.98 9.41 16.14
C SER A 181 -30.29 10.69 16.58
N GLN A 182 -29.08 10.65 17.16
CA GLN A 182 -28.38 11.89 17.52
C GLN A 182 -27.94 12.70 16.30
N LEU A 183 -27.45 12.07 15.24
CA LEU A 183 -27.15 12.80 13.99
C LEU A 183 -28.44 13.20 13.25
N SER A 184 -29.50 12.42 13.37
CA SER A 184 -30.83 12.74 12.86
C SER A 184 -31.43 13.95 13.57
N ASP A 185 -31.17 14.13 14.88
CA ASP A 185 -31.54 15.32 15.65
C ASP A 185 -30.81 16.59 15.18
N LEU A 186 -29.71 16.43 14.42
CA LEU A 186 -29.02 17.51 13.71
C LEU A 186 -29.53 17.67 12.27
N ASN A 187 -30.63 17.01 11.89
CA ASN A 187 -31.17 16.91 10.53
C ASN A 187 -30.17 16.35 9.50
N VAL A 188 -29.19 15.57 9.95
CA VAL A 188 -28.22 14.92 9.07
C VAL A 188 -28.82 13.63 8.53
N LYS A 189 -29.00 13.56 7.20
CA LYS A 189 -29.56 12.39 6.52
C LYS A 189 -28.53 11.28 6.39
N SER A 190 -28.96 10.01 6.35
CA SER A 190 -28.06 8.85 6.26
C SER A 190 -27.10 8.87 5.08
N HIS A 191 -27.52 9.38 3.91
CA HIS A 191 -26.61 9.51 2.76
C HIS A 191 -25.49 10.53 3.01
N PHE A 192 -25.76 11.58 3.78
CA PHE A 192 -24.74 12.56 4.16
C PHE A 192 -23.73 11.93 5.12
N ILE A 193 -24.20 11.14 6.09
CA ILE A 193 -23.34 10.36 7.00
C ILE A 193 -22.41 9.44 6.19
N ALA A 194 -22.93 8.73 5.19
CA ALA A 194 -22.11 7.89 4.33
C ALA A 194 -21.02 8.69 3.59
N PHE A 195 -21.32 9.89 3.10
CA PHE A 195 -20.29 10.74 2.47
C PHE A 195 -19.28 11.30 3.47
N VAL A 196 -19.69 11.67 4.70
CA VAL A 196 -18.73 12.06 5.76
C VAL A 196 -17.79 10.90 6.08
N GLN A 197 -18.30 9.66 6.18
CA GLN A 197 -17.44 8.48 6.39
C GLN A 197 -16.41 8.31 5.28
N LEU A 198 -16.76 8.58 4.01
CA LEU A 198 -15.81 8.54 2.90
C LEU A 198 -14.77 9.66 3.01
N ASP A 199 -15.22 10.88 3.30
CA ASP A 199 -14.36 12.04 3.45
C ASP A 199 -13.34 11.86 4.59
N CYS A 200 -13.66 11.08 5.64
CA CYS A 200 -12.73 10.73 6.73
C CYS A 200 -11.51 9.90 6.28
N PHE A 201 -11.53 9.28 5.10
CA PHE A 201 -10.43 8.44 4.59
C PHE A 201 -9.78 9.01 3.32
N LEU A 202 -9.99 10.29 3.03
CA LEU A 202 -9.26 10.99 1.98
C LEU A 202 -7.91 11.48 2.51
N LEU A 203 -6.84 11.31 1.72
CA LEU A 203 -5.47 11.62 2.14
C LEU A 203 -5.29 13.10 2.53
N GLU A 204 -5.85 14.02 1.74
CA GLU A 204 -5.81 15.46 2.01
C GLU A 204 -6.89 15.93 3.00
N ASN A 205 -7.61 15.01 3.65
CA ASN A 205 -8.68 15.33 4.59
C ASN A 205 -8.48 14.68 5.97
N GLN A 206 -7.22 14.61 6.41
CA GLN A 206 -6.81 13.97 7.66
C GLN A 206 -6.45 15.00 8.72
N LEU A 207 -6.60 14.61 9.98
CA LEU A 207 -6.02 15.29 11.14
C LEU A 207 -4.89 14.44 11.73
N PRO A 208 -3.84 15.05 12.31
CA PRO A 208 -2.82 14.32 13.05
C PRO A 208 -3.48 13.52 14.16
N PHE A 209 -3.11 12.25 14.32
CA PHE A 209 -3.73 11.40 15.33
C PHE A 209 -3.48 11.95 16.74
N GLY A 210 -2.33 12.58 16.98
CA GLY A 210 -2.02 13.27 18.23
C GLY A 210 -3.05 14.35 18.62
N ILE A 211 -3.74 15.00 17.67
CA ILE A 211 -4.85 15.92 17.99
C ILE A 211 -6.04 15.14 18.56
N LEU A 212 -6.38 14.00 17.96
CA LEU A 212 -7.48 13.17 18.44
C LEU A 212 -7.19 12.62 19.83
N GLU A 213 -5.94 12.26 20.13
CA GLU A 213 -5.51 11.83 21.46
C GLU A 213 -5.56 12.96 22.49
N LEU A 214 -5.11 14.17 22.15
CA LEU A 214 -5.17 15.32 23.08
C LEU A 214 -6.60 15.71 23.45
N LEU A 215 -7.50 15.66 22.45
CA LEU A 215 -8.94 15.88 22.63
C LEU A 215 -9.62 14.71 23.34
N TYR A 216 -9.03 13.52 23.16
CA TYR A 216 -9.21 12.20 23.75
C TYR A 216 -8.92 12.00 25.25
N GLU A 217 -8.08 12.89 25.77
CA GLU A 217 -7.45 12.72 27.06
C GLU A 217 -8.25 13.42 28.17
N GLY A 218 -8.88 12.60 29.02
CA GLY A 218 -9.63 13.05 30.18
C GLY A 218 -11.15 12.97 30.02
N GLU A 219 -11.63 12.37 28.93
CA GLU A 219 -13.07 12.19 28.68
C GLU A 219 -13.78 11.35 29.72
N ARG A 220 -15.10 11.56 29.80
CA ARG A 220 -16.06 10.59 30.34
C ARG A 220 -17.13 10.22 29.31
N LEU A 221 -16.71 10.00 28.07
CA LEU A 221 -17.60 9.70 26.95
C LEU A 221 -18.05 8.22 26.95
N GLY A 222 -18.53 7.67 28.07
CA GLY A 222 -19.07 6.29 28.15
C GLY A 222 -18.05 5.20 28.52
N ALA A 223 -18.42 3.92 28.30
CA ALA A 223 -17.65 2.76 28.74
C ALA A 223 -16.51 2.35 27.79
N ASP A 224 -16.70 2.54 26.47
CA ASP A 224 -15.70 2.19 25.45
C ASP A 224 -14.50 3.16 25.50
N THR A 225 -13.28 2.61 25.41
CA THR A 225 -12.06 3.41 25.25
C THR A 225 -11.99 4.05 23.85
N MET A 226 -11.15 5.08 23.67
CA MET A 226 -10.88 5.66 22.35
C MET A 226 -10.43 4.58 21.35
N GLU A 227 -9.51 3.74 21.81
CA GLU A 227 -8.90 2.69 21.01
C GLU A 227 -9.96 1.70 20.51
N GLU A 228 -10.86 1.24 21.38
CA GLU A 228 -11.96 0.35 21.01
C GLU A 228 -12.92 1.01 20.01
N MET A 229 -13.26 2.29 20.23
CA MET A 229 -14.14 3.03 19.33
C MET A 229 -13.52 3.21 17.94
N ILE A 230 -12.26 3.64 17.88
CA ILE A 230 -11.53 3.82 16.64
C ILE A 230 -11.33 2.47 15.94
N LYS A 231 -10.95 1.41 16.67
CA LYS A 231 -10.86 0.05 16.13
C LYS A 231 -12.17 -0.35 15.45
N ARG A 232 -13.30 -0.23 16.14
CA ARG A 232 -14.63 -0.54 15.57
C ARG A 232 -14.94 0.32 14.33
N PHE A 233 -14.57 1.60 14.35
CA PHE A 233 -14.79 2.49 13.21
C PHE A 233 -13.97 2.05 11.99
N ILE A 234 -12.70 1.72 12.19
CA ILE A 234 -11.83 1.16 11.14
C ILE A 234 -12.39 -0.17 10.64
N THR A 235 -12.75 -1.11 11.53
CA THR A 235 -13.34 -2.40 11.14
C THR A 235 -14.60 -2.23 10.29
N SER A 236 -15.48 -1.29 10.65
CA SER A 236 -16.71 -1.02 9.90
C SER A 236 -16.46 -0.46 8.49
N ASN A 237 -15.26 0.07 8.24
CA ASN A 237 -14.85 0.65 6.96
C ASN A 237 -13.95 -0.28 6.14
N ILE A 238 -13.48 -1.37 6.73
CA ILE A 238 -12.84 -2.48 6.05
C ILE A 238 -13.98 -3.36 5.51
N ALA A 239 -14.07 -3.50 4.19
CA ALA A 239 -15.21 -4.16 3.54
C ALA A 239 -15.18 -5.68 3.81
N MET A 240 -15.84 -6.12 4.89
CA MET A 240 -15.82 -7.50 5.37
C MET A 240 -17.12 -8.25 5.07
N PRO A 241 -17.08 -9.53 4.67
CA PRO A 241 -18.24 -10.39 4.66
C PRO A 241 -18.83 -10.56 6.07
N GLN A 242 -20.16 -10.48 6.19
CA GLN A 242 -20.85 -10.73 7.47
C GLN A 242 -20.53 -12.13 8.00
N GLY A 243 -20.11 -12.24 9.26
CA GLY A 243 -19.88 -13.53 9.95
C GLY A 243 -18.43 -14.00 10.06
N ILE A 244 -17.46 -13.30 9.47
CA ILE A 244 -16.03 -13.55 9.74
C ILE A 244 -15.67 -12.82 11.05
N MET A 245 -15.53 -13.58 12.13
CA MET A 245 -15.02 -13.04 13.40
C MET A 245 -13.58 -12.60 13.21
N THR A 246 -13.30 -11.31 13.41
CA THR A 246 -11.93 -10.85 13.56
C THR A 246 -11.41 -11.36 14.91
N SER A 247 -10.35 -12.16 14.88
CA SER A 247 -9.30 -11.99 15.88
C SER A 247 -8.95 -10.50 15.94
N GLU A 248 -8.76 -9.95 17.14
CA GLU A 248 -8.47 -8.52 17.37
C GLU A 248 -7.60 -7.94 16.25
N LEU A 249 -8.11 -6.90 15.56
CA LEU A 249 -7.35 -6.20 14.53
C LEU A 249 -6.06 -5.68 15.19
N ASP A 250 -4.92 -6.16 14.68
CA ASP A 250 -3.61 -5.69 15.09
C ASP A 250 -3.33 -4.37 14.38
N LEU A 251 -3.84 -3.29 14.97
CA LEU A 251 -3.61 -1.94 14.48
C LEU A 251 -2.22 -1.46 14.93
N VAL A 252 -1.58 -0.66 14.08
CA VAL A 252 -0.38 0.10 14.45
C VAL A 252 -0.63 0.84 15.76
N LYS A 253 0.33 0.73 16.69
CA LYS A 253 0.24 1.32 18.03
C LYS A 253 0.22 2.84 18.01
N ASP A 254 1.00 3.45 17.11
CA ASP A 254 1.14 4.89 17.00
C ASP A 254 0.90 5.37 15.55
N PRO A 255 -0.37 5.47 15.12
CA PRO A 255 -0.71 5.87 13.76
C PRO A 255 -0.48 7.36 13.52
N SER A 256 -0.15 7.75 12.30
CA SER A 256 -0.05 9.17 11.95
C SER A 256 -1.41 9.86 11.83
N HIS A 257 -2.42 9.15 11.32
CA HIS A 257 -3.79 9.64 11.09
C HIS A 257 -4.76 8.47 10.82
N LEU A 258 -6.07 8.74 10.64
CA LEU A 258 -7.08 7.69 10.44
C LEU A 258 -6.88 6.84 9.19
N LEU A 259 -6.44 7.43 8.07
CA LEU A 259 -6.12 6.68 6.85
C LEU A 259 -4.95 5.69 7.04
N ASP A 260 -3.97 6.03 7.89
CA ASP A 260 -2.86 5.12 8.24
C ASP A 260 -3.36 3.95 9.11
N LEU A 261 -4.30 4.19 10.02
CA LEU A 261 -4.99 3.10 10.73
C LEU A 261 -5.79 2.19 9.80
N LEU A 262 -6.52 2.76 8.84
CA LEU A 262 -7.25 1.97 7.84
C LEU A 262 -6.27 1.10 7.04
N ARG A 263 -5.13 1.67 6.63
CA ARG A 263 -4.06 0.96 5.96
C ARG A 263 -3.54 -0.22 6.79
N SER A 264 -3.20 0.03 8.06
CA SER A 264 -2.75 -1.02 8.99
C SER A 264 -3.78 -2.14 9.12
N GLY A 265 -5.06 -1.80 9.30
CA GLY A 265 -6.12 -2.79 9.46
C GLY A 265 -6.34 -3.64 8.20
N LEU A 266 -6.12 -3.08 7.00
CA LEU A 266 -6.19 -3.82 5.74
C LEU A 266 -4.97 -4.71 5.49
N LEU A 267 -3.78 -4.27 5.89
CA LEU A 267 -2.54 -5.03 5.67
C LEU A 267 -2.36 -6.16 6.68
N GLY A 268 -2.87 -5.99 7.90
CA GLY A 268 -2.64 -6.92 9.01
C GLY A 268 -1.22 -6.83 9.58
N PRO A 269 -0.87 -7.73 10.50
CA PRO A 269 0.43 -7.71 11.18
C PRO A 269 1.59 -7.71 10.18
N GLN A 270 2.64 -6.94 10.50
CA GLN A 270 3.88 -7.00 9.74
C GLN A 270 4.44 -8.43 9.81
N PRO A 271 4.89 -9.01 8.69
CA PRO A 271 5.64 -10.26 8.74
C PRO A 271 6.86 -10.02 9.63
N VAL A 272 6.96 -10.74 10.75
CA VAL A 272 8.17 -10.72 11.57
C VAL A 272 9.31 -11.19 10.65
N PRO A 273 10.41 -10.43 10.51
CA PRO A 273 11.55 -10.94 9.78
C PRO A 273 11.95 -12.24 10.44
N GLU A 274 11.88 -13.36 9.72
CA GLU A 274 12.46 -14.61 10.20
C GLU A 274 13.93 -14.30 10.53
N GLN A 275 14.22 -14.20 11.84
CA GLN A 275 15.59 -14.35 12.30
C GLN A 275 16.02 -15.67 11.71
N LYS A 276 17.08 -15.66 10.88
CA LYS A 276 17.73 -16.88 10.39
C LYS A 276 18.27 -17.61 11.61
N GLY A 277 17.40 -18.34 12.29
CA GLY A 277 17.71 -19.23 13.37
C GLY A 277 18.57 -20.33 12.79
N GLN A 278 19.80 -20.41 13.27
CA GLN A 278 20.66 -21.56 13.11
C GLN A 278 19.93 -22.78 13.66
N SER A 279 19.26 -23.52 12.78
CA SER A 279 18.93 -24.92 13.01
C SER A 279 19.56 -25.69 11.87
N GLU A 280 20.81 -26.09 12.09
CA GLU A 280 21.48 -27.14 11.32
C GLU A 280 20.75 -28.47 11.58
N GLY A 281 19.66 -28.67 10.84
CA GLY A 281 19.04 -29.96 10.61
C GLY A 281 19.56 -30.53 9.29
N ILE A 282 20.30 -31.62 9.37
CA ILE A 282 21.01 -32.30 8.28
C ILE A 282 20.05 -32.65 7.12
N TRP A 283 20.08 -31.86 6.04
CA TRP A 283 19.74 -32.29 4.69
C TRP A 283 20.98 -32.14 3.82
N ARG A 284 21.72 -33.25 3.71
CA ARG A 284 22.88 -33.37 2.84
C ARG A 284 22.39 -33.53 1.40
N GLY A 285 22.49 -32.47 0.60
CA GLY A 285 22.26 -32.57 -0.85
C GLY A 285 22.05 -31.24 -1.57
N SER A 286 23.13 -30.70 -2.12
CA SER A 286 23.20 -29.55 -3.05
C SER A 286 23.14 -28.16 -2.40
N GLY A 287 24.28 -27.46 -2.36
CA GLY A 287 24.39 -26.09 -1.88
C GLY A 287 23.53 -25.08 -2.66
N PRO A 288 23.49 -23.81 -2.24
CA PRO A 288 22.70 -22.79 -2.92
C PRO A 288 23.31 -22.57 -4.30
N ARG A 289 22.75 -23.22 -5.31
CA ARG A 289 22.85 -22.74 -6.68
C ARG A 289 22.31 -21.32 -6.62
N GLN A 290 23.20 -20.33 -6.84
CA GLN A 290 22.81 -19.01 -7.30
C GLN A 290 21.73 -19.21 -8.35
N MET A 291 20.48 -18.96 -7.96
CA MET A 291 19.38 -18.90 -8.91
C MET A 291 19.80 -17.84 -9.91
N ARG A 292 20.07 -18.27 -11.15
CA ARG A 292 20.26 -17.35 -12.27
C ARG A 292 19.14 -16.34 -12.17
N LYS A 293 19.48 -15.05 -12.11
CA LYS A 293 18.57 -13.93 -12.34
C LYS A 293 17.88 -14.18 -13.69
N GLN A 294 16.78 -14.93 -13.66
CA GLN A 294 15.87 -15.01 -14.79
C GLN A 294 15.11 -13.70 -14.73
N GLY A 295 15.23 -12.92 -15.82
CA GLY A 295 14.90 -11.52 -15.88
C GLY A 295 13.57 -11.17 -15.22
N ASP A 296 13.58 -9.98 -14.61
CA ASP A 296 12.44 -9.18 -14.21
C ASP A 296 11.25 -9.40 -15.15
N TRP A 297 10.04 -9.48 -14.59
CA TRP A 297 8.75 -9.76 -15.24
C TRP A 297 8.44 -11.25 -15.47
N GLN A 298 8.20 -11.98 -14.38
CA GLN A 298 7.38 -13.20 -14.44
C GLN A 298 6.00 -12.79 -14.97
N SER A 299 5.60 -13.32 -16.12
CA SER A 299 4.34 -13.02 -16.76
C SER A 299 3.20 -13.56 -15.89
N TYR A 300 2.63 -12.73 -15.03
CA TYR A 300 1.44 -13.09 -14.26
C TYR A 300 0.28 -13.29 -15.21
N ARG A 301 -0.31 -14.48 -15.14
CA ARG A 301 -1.43 -14.94 -15.94
C ARG A 301 -2.71 -14.57 -15.20
N ASN A 302 -3.78 -14.26 -15.94
CA ASN A 302 -5.07 -14.00 -15.32
C ASN A 302 -5.66 -15.29 -14.71
N ILE A 303 -6.69 -15.15 -13.91
CA ILE A 303 -7.30 -16.26 -13.16
C ILE A 303 -7.80 -17.36 -14.09
N LYS A 304 -8.39 -17.01 -15.23
CA LYS A 304 -8.84 -17.98 -16.23
C LYS A 304 -7.69 -18.85 -16.75
N GLU A 305 -6.55 -18.25 -17.08
CA GLU A 305 -5.36 -18.98 -17.54
C GLU A 305 -4.73 -19.83 -16.42
N LEU A 306 -4.73 -19.33 -15.18
CA LEU A 306 -4.28 -20.10 -14.02
C LEU A 306 -5.16 -21.34 -13.81
N ALA A 307 -6.49 -21.20 -13.89
CA ALA A 307 -7.43 -22.30 -13.77
C ALA A 307 -7.19 -23.36 -14.87
N ALA A 308 -6.97 -22.94 -16.12
CA ALA A 308 -6.64 -23.84 -17.23
C ALA A 308 -5.33 -24.62 -17.02
N ALA A 309 -4.38 -24.07 -16.26
CA ALA A 309 -3.13 -24.73 -15.90
C ALA A 309 -3.24 -25.64 -14.65
N GLY A 310 -4.43 -25.75 -14.06
CA GLY A 310 -4.68 -26.52 -12.83
C GLY A 310 -4.29 -25.78 -11.55
N ILE A 311 -4.23 -24.45 -11.59
CA ILE A 311 -4.06 -23.59 -10.41
C ILE A 311 -5.43 -23.01 -10.06
N TYR A 312 -5.99 -23.43 -8.94
CA TYR A 312 -7.31 -23.03 -8.49
C TYR A 312 -7.23 -22.00 -7.36
N LEU A 313 -8.30 -21.23 -7.19
CA LEU A 313 -8.40 -20.25 -6.13
C LEU A 313 -8.95 -20.89 -4.86
N LYS A 314 -8.50 -20.38 -3.71
CA LYS A 314 -9.06 -20.75 -2.40
C LYS A 314 -9.08 -19.52 -1.50
N PRO A 315 -10.10 -19.33 -0.65
CA PRO A 315 -10.05 -18.27 0.34
C PRO A 315 -8.93 -18.51 1.36
N SER A 316 -8.26 -17.43 1.75
CA SER A 316 -7.36 -17.44 2.88
C SER A 316 -8.12 -17.43 4.21
N ARG A 317 -7.39 -17.61 5.32
CA ARG A 317 -7.97 -17.62 6.66
C ARG A 317 -8.33 -16.23 7.15
N THR A 318 -7.67 -15.20 6.63
CA THR A 318 -7.87 -13.81 7.02
C THR A 318 -8.33 -12.97 5.83
N THR A 319 -8.66 -11.72 6.13
CA THR A 319 -8.99 -10.70 5.14
C THR A 319 -7.84 -9.72 4.89
N TYR A 320 -6.68 -10.00 5.49
CA TYR A 320 -5.50 -9.14 5.36
C TYR A 320 -4.90 -9.25 3.97
N MET A 321 -4.59 -8.11 3.35
CA MET A 321 -4.00 -8.03 2.02
C MET A 321 -2.65 -8.76 1.91
N ARG A 322 -1.92 -8.90 3.02
CA ARG A 322 -0.65 -9.63 3.06
C ARG A 322 -0.82 -11.16 3.06
N ASP A 323 -2.00 -11.67 3.39
CA ASP A 323 -2.29 -13.10 3.54
C ASP A 323 -2.57 -13.78 2.18
N ILE A 324 -1.58 -13.72 1.29
CA ILE A 324 -1.58 -14.40 0.00
C ILE A 324 -0.53 -15.50 0.04
N SER A 325 -0.93 -16.72 -0.32
CA SER A 325 -0.01 -17.86 -0.35
C SER A 325 -0.30 -18.80 -1.51
N PHE A 326 0.69 -19.60 -1.91
CA PHE A 326 0.54 -20.58 -2.97
C PHE A 326 0.97 -21.97 -2.50
N GLU A 327 0.07 -22.94 -2.63
CA GLU A 327 0.31 -24.35 -2.30
C GLU A 327 0.36 -25.15 -3.60
N SER A 328 1.53 -25.71 -3.91
CA SER A 328 1.71 -26.57 -5.07
C SER A 328 1.56 -28.03 -4.69
N TYR A 329 0.70 -28.76 -5.40
CA TYR A 329 0.58 -30.21 -5.34
C TYR A 329 1.04 -30.85 -6.64
N PHE A 330 1.06 -32.18 -6.70
CA PHE A 330 1.58 -32.91 -7.85
C PHE A 330 0.75 -32.68 -9.13
N PHE A 331 -0.57 -32.55 -9.01
CA PHE A 331 -1.49 -32.39 -10.16
C PHE A 331 -2.18 -31.02 -10.24
N PHE A 332 -2.13 -30.21 -9.20
CA PHE A 332 -2.81 -28.92 -9.14
C PHE A 332 -2.11 -28.00 -8.14
N GLY A 333 -2.46 -26.73 -8.14
CA GLY A 333 -2.04 -25.77 -7.12
C GLY A 333 -3.23 -25.01 -6.56
N TYR A 334 -3.11 -24.49 -5.34
CA TYR A 334 -4.06 -23.54 -4.77
C TYR A 334 -3.37 -22.19 -4.56
N LEU A 335 -3.90 -21.16 -5.21
CA LEU A 335 -3.60 -19.77 -4.88
C LEU A 335 -4.61 -19.29 -3.84
N LYS A 336 -4.13 -19.04 -2.62
CA LYS A 336 -4.94 -18.53 -1.52
C LYS A 336 -4.95 -17.02 -1.55
N LEU A 337 -6.15 -16.44 -1.57
CA LEU A 337 -6.37 -14.99 -1.57
C LEU A 337 -7.24 -14.58 -0.38
N PRO A 338 -6.98 -13.42 0.24
CA PRO A 338 -7.86 -12.89 1.28
C PRO A 338 -9.23 -12.57 0.70
N HIS A 339 -10.25 -12.66 1.56
CA HIS A 339 -11.60 -12.24 1.17
C HIS A 339 -11.64 -10.72 0.93
N ILE A 340 -12.26 -10.31 -0.18
CA ILE A 340 -12.47 -8.89 -0.47
C ILE A 340 -13.91 -8.60 -0.89
N THR A 341 -14.48 -7.55 -0.30
CA THR A 341 -15.77 -7.01 -0.71
C THR A 341 -15.55 -5.75 -1.52
N ILE A 342 -16.14 -5.67 -2.71
CA ILE A 342 -16.01 -4.54 -3.63
C ILE A 342 -17.33 -3.77 -3.69
N ASP A 343 -17.31 -2.50 -3.31
CA ASP A 343 -18.47 -1.61 -3.34
C ASP A 343 -18.11 -0.24 -3.94
N ALA A 344 -19.07 0.69 -3.93
CA ALA A 344 -18.90 2.04 -4.47
C ALA A 344 -17.82 2.88 -3.74
N SER A 345 -17.41 2.50 -2.52
CA SER A 345 -16.35 3.15 -1.74
C SER A 345 -14.96 2.60 -2.02
N THR A 346 -14.85 1.35 -2.49
CA THR A 346 -13.58 0.63 -2.62
C THR A 346 -12.56 1.40 -3.45
N LYS A 347 -12.95 1.89 -4.64
CA LYS A 347 -12.03 2.63 -5.52
C LYS A 347 -11.44 3.86 -4.85
N LEU A 348 -12.27 4.66 -4.18
CA LEU A 348 -11.85 5.87 -3.47
C LEU A 348 -10.86 5.54 -2.34
N LYS A 349 -11.17 4.54 -1.51
CA LYS A 349 -10.29 4.13 -0.40
C LYS A 349 -8.94 3.62 -0.91
N LEU A 350 -8.94 2.73 -1.91
CA LEU A 350 -7.70 2.19 -2.48
C LEU A 350 -6.83 3.27 -3.13
N LEU A 351 -7.42 4.21 -3.86
CA LEU A 351 -6.69 5.32 -4.48
C LEU A 351 -6.03 6.24 -3.45
N ASN A 352 -6.70 6.55 -2.34
CA ASN A 352 -6.13 7.38 -1.27
C ASN A 352 -5.05 6.65 -0.48
N LEU A 353 -5.23 5.34 -0.23
CA LEU A 353 -4.20 4.50 0.40
C LEU A 353 -2.95 4.37 -0.49
N ALA A 354 -3.12 4.15 -1.79
CA ALA A 354 -2.00 4.10 -2.73
C ALA A 354 -1.29 5.45 -2.84
N ALA A 355 -2.04 6.56 -2.92
CA ALA A 355 -1.46 7.91 -2.91
C ALA A 355 -0.64 8.19 -1.63
N TYR A 356 -1.08 7.66 -0.48
CA TYR A 356 -0.35 7.77 0.77
C TYR A 356 0.99 7.02 0.70
N GLU A 357 0.99 5.77 0.21
CA GLU A 357 2.22 4.98 0.01
C GLU A 357 3.16 5.57 -1.05
N MET A 358 2.63 6.24 -2.07
CA MET A 358 3.42 6.91 -3.12
C MET A 358 4.07 8.22 -2.66
N SER A 359 3.67 8.76 -1.51
CA SER A 359 4.17 10.04 -1.03
C SER A 359 5.58 9.91 -0.46
N PRO A 360 6.48 10.90 -0.62
CA PRO A 360 7.87 10.82 -0.15
C PRO A 360 8.02 10.55 1.35
N ASN A 361 7.06 11.02 2.16
CA ASN A 361 7.02 10.82 3.62
C ASN A 361 5.99 9.76 4.03
N GLY A 362 5.49 8.97 3.06
CA GLY A 362 4.55 7.89 3.28
C GLY A 362 5.24 6.59 3.74
N PRO A 363 4.45 5.54 4.02
CA PRO A 363 4.99 4.24 4.43
C PRO A 363 5.77 3.56 3.29
N GLY A 364 7.01 3.16 3.56
CA GLY A 364 7.91 2.59 2.54
C GLY A 364 7.68 1.12 2.18
N ASP A 365 6.69 0.43 2.75
CA ASP A 365 6.48 -1.01 2.48
C ASP A 365 5.61 -1.28 1.23
N PHE A 366 4.88 -0.27 0.72
CA PHE A 366 3.99 -0.32 -0.45
C PHE A 366 3.00 -1.50 -0.45
N GLY A 367 2.57 -1.96 0.73
CA GLY A 367 1.74 -3.14 0.88
C GLY A 367 0.41 -3.06 0.11
N VAL A 368 -0.31 -1.94 0.20
CA VAL A 368 -1.61 -1.77 -0.47
C VAL A 368 -1.42 -1.67 -1.98
N THR A 369 -0.46 -0.87 -2.42
CA THR A 369 -0.07 -0.71 -3.82
C THR A 369 0.32 -2.05 -4.45
N SER A 370 1.10 -2.85 -3.71
CA SER A 370 1.52 -4.17 -4.16
C SER A 370 0.36 -5.16 -4.27
N TYR A 371 -0.59 -5.10 -3.34
CA TYR A 371 -1.81 -5.90 -3.38
C TYR A 371 -2.70 -5.51 -4.57
N ILE A 372 -2.90 -4.21 -4.81
CA ILE A 372 -3.67 -3.70 -5.96
C ILE A 372 -3.06 -4.20 -7.27
N CYS A 373 -1.75 -4.04 -7.45
CA CYS A 373 -1.06 -4.49 -8.66
C CYS A 373 -1.11 -6.03 -8.81
N PHE A 374 -1.10 -6.77 -7.70
CA PHE A 374 -1.26 -8.22 -7.74
C PHE A 374 -2.67 -8.62 -8.19
N LEU A 375 -3.72 -7.98 -7.67
CA LEU A 375 -5.09 -8.23 -8.13
C LEU A 375 -5.32 -7.80 -9.58
N ASP A 376 -4.80 -6.64 -10.00
CA ASP A 376 -4.83 -6.24 -11.42
C ASP A 376 -4.22 -7.34 -12.31
N SER A 377 -3.10 -7.92 -11.91
CA SER A 377 -2.45 -8.98 -12.70
C SER A 377 -3.32 -10.24 -12.86
N LEU A 378 -4.20 -10.50 -11.88
CA LEU A 378 -5.10 -11.65 -11.85
C LEU A 378 -6.45 -11.37 -12.55
N ILE A 379 -6.94 -10.14 -12.46
CA ILE A 379 -8.29 -9.74 -12.90
C ILE A 379 -8.16 -8.90 -14.17
N LYS A 380 -8.35 -9.51 -15.35
CA LYS A 380 -8.28 -8.81 -16.63
C LYS A 380 -9.64 -8.53 -17.25
N ASN A 381 -10.64 -9.34 -16.95
CA ASN A 381 -12.00 -9.17 -17.45
C ASN A 381 -13.05 -9.72 -16.46
N ALA A 382 -14.33 -9.60 -16.82
CA ALA A 382 -15.46 -10.06 -16.01
C ALA A 382 -15.40 -11.57 -15.68
N GLU A 383 -14.86 -12.40 -16.57
CA GLU A 383 -14.77 -13.86 -16.35
C GLU A 383 -13.82 -14.19 -15.19
N ASP A 384 -12.73 -13.42 -15.05
CA ASP A 384 -11.82 -13.55 -13.91
C ASP A 384 -12.52 -13.19 -12.57
N VAL A 385 -13.37 -12.16 -12.60
CA VAL A 385 -14.18 -11.75 -11.44
C VAL A 385 -15.23 -12.82 -11.09
N MET A 386 -15.90 -13.41 -12.09
CA MET A 386 -16.81 -14.53 -11.88
C MET A 386 -16.12 -15.70 -11.19
N LEU A 387 -14.88 -16.03 -11.58
CA LEU A 387 -14.10 -17.10 -10.94
C LEU A 387 -13.69 -16.76 -9.50
N LEU A 388 -13.38 -15.50 -9.19
CA LEU A 388 -13.13 -15.09 -7.80
C LEU A 388 -14.39 -15.22 -6.92
N GLN A 389 -15.55 -14.86 -7.47
CA GLN A 389 -16.84 -14.97 -6.78
C GLN A 389 -17.24 -16.42 -6.56
N SER A 390 -17.11 -17.28 -7.58
CA SER A 390 -17.46 -18.71 -7.46
C SER A 390 -16.61 -19.45 -6.43
N ASN A 391 -15.41 -18.93 -6.13
CA ASN A 391 -14.49 -19.46 -5.12
C ASN A 391 -14.57 -18.70 -3.78
N TYR A 392 -15.57 -17.83 -3.59
CA TYR A 392 -15.82 -17.07 -2.35
C TYR A 392 -14.65 -16.18 -1.90
N THR A 393 -13.80 -15.77 -2.85
CA THR A 393 -12.66 -14.87 -2.58
C THR A 393 -13.03 -13.39 -2.78
N LEU A 394 -14.02 -13.11 -3.63
CA LEU A 394 -14.51 -11.75 -3.92
C LEU A 394 -16.04 -11.70 -3.76
N PHE A 395 -16.55 -10.61 -3.18
CA PHE A 395 -17.97 -10.31 -3.12
C PHE A 395 -18.26 -8.99 -3.84
N ASN A 396 -19.06 -9.02 -4.90
CA ASN A 396 -19.34 -7.87 -5.75
C ASN A 396 -20.63 -7.14 -5.30
N PHE A 397 -20.49 -5.91 -4.82
CA PHE A 397 -21.57 -4.95 -4.54
C PHE A 397 -21.44 -3.66 -5.36
N LEU A 398 -20.52 -3.62 -6.34
CA LEU A 398 -20.32 -2.48 -7.24
C LEU A 398 -21.31 -2.48 -8.41
N GLY A 399 -21.81 -3.67 -8.77
CA GLY A 399 -22.99 -3.84 -9.62
C GLY A 399 -22.83 -4.85 -10.75
N SER A 400 -21.69 -4.86 -11.45
CA SER A 400 -21.37 -5.88 -12.47
C SER A 400 -19.92 -6.31 -12.39
N ASP A 401 -19.62 -7.46 -12.97
CA ASP A 401 -18.27 -8.05 -12.93
C ASP A 401 -17.30 -7.28 -13.82
N GLU A 402 -17.78 -6.70 -14.93
CA GLU A 402 -17.02 -5.78 -15.79
C GLU A 402 -16.55 -4.56 -15.01
N LYS A 403 -17.44 -3.94 -14.22
CA LYS A 403 -17.09 -2.76 -13.40
C LYS A 403 -16.00 -3.07 -12.37
N VAL A 404 -15.98 -4.29 -11.82
CA VAL A 404 -14.94 -4.72 -10.89
C VAL A 404 -13.60 -4.92 -11.61
N ALA A 405 -13.61 -5.55 -12.79
CA ALA A 405 -12.41 -5.69 -13.60
C ALA A 405 -11.84 -4.33 -14.02
N ASP A 406 -12.70 -3.43 -14.52
CA ASP A 406 -12.34 -2.06 -14.91
C ASP A 406 -11.76 -1.29 -13.72
N LEU A 407 -12.35 -1.43 -12.52
CA LEU A 407 -11.84 -0.81 -11.30
C LEU A 407 -10.37 -1.16 -11.03
N PHE A 408 -9.99 -2.45 -11.06
CA PHE A 408 -8.60 -2.83 -10.76
C PHE A 408 -7.63 -2.46 -11.87
N ASN A 409 -8.04 -2.65 -13.14
CA ASN A 409 -7.26 -2.26 -14.31
C ASN A 409 -6.99 -0.74 -14.36
N GLU A 410 -7.96 0.08 -13.92
CA GLU A 410 -7.81 1.53 -13.87
C GLU A 410 -6.93 1.99 -12.72
N ILE A 411 -7.13 1.46 -11.50
CA ILE A 411 -6.36 1.89 -10.32
C ILE A 411 -4.88 1.54 -10.48
N ALA A 412 -4.56 0.35 -11.02
CA ALA A 412 -3.18 -0.12 -11.09
C ALA A 412 -2.31 0.56 -12.17
N ARG A 413 -2.90 1.31 -13.10
CA ARG A 413 -2.23 1.85 -14.29
C ARG A 413 -0.96 2.65 -13.99
N ASP A 414 -1.02 3.50 -12.97
CA ASP A 414 0.07 4.43 -12.61
C ASP A 414 0.78 4.01 -11.31
N LEU A 415 0.54 2.79 -10.84
CA LEU A 415 1.10 2.28 -9.60
C LEU A 415 2.37 1.47 -9.85
N VAL A 416 3.34 1.63 -8.93
CA VAL A 416 4.57 0.85 -8.92
C VAL A 416 4.60 0.00 -7.65
N PRO A 417 4.43 -1.33 -7.75
CA PRO A 417 4.45 -2.19 -6.58
C PRO A 417 5.88 -2.38 -6.05
N ASN A 418 5.99 -2.80 -4.79
CA ASN A 418 7.26 -3.30 -4.27
C ASN A 418 7.65 -4.59 -5.03
N ARG A 419 8.87 -4.63 -5.57
CA ARG A 419 9.38 -5.77 -6.35
C ARG A 419 9.38 -7.07 -5.55
N ASP A 420 9.64 -6.99 -4.26
CA ASP A 420 9.75 -8.14 -3.37
C ASP A 420 8.39 -8.62 -2.85
N ALA A 421 7.34 -7.80 -2.98
CA ALA A 421 6.00 -8.15 -2.52
C ALA A 421 5.47 -9.38 -3.27
N TYR A 422 5.09 -10.40 -2.48
CA TYR A 422 4.62 -11.70 -2.94
C TYR A 422 5.61 -12.46 -3.83
N ALA A 423 6.91 -12.13 -3.82
CA ALA A 423 7.89 -12.72 -4.73
C ALA A 423 7.92 -14.26 -4.68
N GLN A 424 7.77 -14.85 -3.49
CA GLN A 424 7.71 -16.30 -3.31
C GLN A 424 6.45 -16.92 -3.93
N VAL A 425 5.29 -16.30 -3.72
CA VAL A 425 4.00 -16.72 -4.30
C VAL A 425 4.09 -16.67 -5.82
N LYS A 426 4.54 -15.53 -6.34
CA LYS A 426 4.76 -15.24 -7.75
C LYS A 426 5.65 -16.29 -8.42
N ALA A 427 6.82 -16.57 -7.81
CA ALA A 427 7.75 -17.59 -8.29
C ALA A 427 7.16 -19.01 -8.22
N GLY A 428 6.42 -19.32 -7.15
CA GLY A 428 5.74 -20.61 -6.98
C GLY A 428 4.71 -20.87 -8.07
N VAL A 429 3.83 -19.89 -8.32
CA VAL A 429 2.81 -19.93 -9.38
C VAL A 429 3.47 -20.12 -10.74
N GLN A 430 4.48 -19.30 -11.07
CA GLN A 430 5.18 -19.39 -12.35
C GLN A 430 5.86 -20.75 -12.57
N LYS A 431 6.50 -21.28 -11.52
CA LYS A 431 7.16 -22.59 -11.56
C LYS A 431 6.16 -23.72 -11.80
N HIS A 432 5.03 -23.71 -11.08
CA HIS A 432 3.99 -24.72 -11.26
C HIS A 432 3.41 -24.67 -12.68
N TYR A 433 3.04 -23.47 -13.13
CA TYR A 433 2.50 -23.24 -14.46
C TYR A 433 3.43 -23.77 -15.57
N ASN A 434 4.71 -23.37 -15.56
CA ASN A 434 5.68 -23.78 -16.58
C ASN A 434 5.87 -25.30 -16.61
N THR A 435 5.91 -25.93 -15.43
CA THR A 435 6.06 -27.38 -15.34
C THR A 435 4.86 -28.09 -15.98
N ARG A 436 3.63 -27.63 -15.71
CA ARG A 436 2.41 -28.25 -16.24
C ARG A 436 2.24 -28.03 -17.73
N VAL A 437 2.49 -26.82 -18.22
CA VAL A 437 2.46 -26.52 -19.65
C VAL A 437 3.46 -27.38 -20.40
N ASN A 438 4.69 -27.53 -19.89
CA ASN A 438 5.69 -28.40 -20.50
C ASN A 438 5.24 -29.87 -20.53
N VAL A 439 4.61 -30.36 -19.45
CA VAL A 439 4.05 -31.73 -19.42
C VAL A 439 2.90 -31.88 -20.43
N TRP A 440 2.02 -30.89 -20.54
CA TRP A 440 0.88 -30.94 -21.45
C TRP A 440 1.33 -30.89 -22.90
N ILE A 441 2.25 -29.99 -23.25
CA ILE A 441 2.89 -29.91 -24.57
C ILE A 441 3.58 -31.24 -24.90
N SER A 442 4.35 -31.79 -23.96
CA SER A 442 5.02 -33.08 -24.15
C SER A 442 4.02 -34.22 -24.42
N LYS A 443 2.97 -34.34 -23.61
CA LYS A 443 1.91 -35.35 -23.80
C LYS A 443 1.17 -35.16 -25.12
N TRP A 444 0.86 -33.93 -25.50
CA TRP A 444 0.20 -33.61 -26.75
C TRP A 444 1.08 -33.96 -27.96
N LEU A 445 2.37 -33.59 -27.93
CA LEU A 445 3.34 -33.95 -28.98
C LEU A 445 3.49 -35.47 -29.12
N HIS A 446 3.53 -36.21 -28.00
CA HIS A 446 3.59 -37.67 -28.03
C HIS A 446 2.30 -38.30 -28.56
N SER A 447 1.13 -37.83 -28.10
CA SER A 447 -0.17 -38.41 -28.50
C SER A 447 -0.52 -38.09 -29.95
N ASN A 448 -0.07 -36.94 -30.47
CA ASN A 448 -0.31 -36.50 -31.84
C ASN A 448 0.91 -36.71 -32.75
N PHE A 449 1.94 -37.43 -32.29
CA PHE A 449 3.13 -37.72 -33.09
C PHE A 449 2.75 -38.42 -34.40
N THR A 450 1.81 -39.36 -34.34
CA THR A 450 1.29 -40.07 -35.52
C THR A 450 0.60 -39.12 -36.50
N PHE A 451 -0.14 -38.12 -36.01
CA PHE A 451 -0.77 -37.10 -36.86
C PHE A 451 0.29 -36.20 -37.51
N LEU A 452 1.30 -35.76 -36.76
CA LEU A 452 2.42 -34.96 -37.29
C LEU A 452 3.24 -35.75 -38.33
N ALA A 453 3.50 -37.03 -38.08
CA ALA A 453 4.18 -37.92 -39.02
C ALA A 453 3.36 -38.12 -40.31
N PHE A 454 2.04 -38.26 -40.19
CA PHE A 454 1.13 -38.35 -41.33
C PHE A 454 1.16 -37.08 -42.20
N VAL A 455 1.06 -35.89 -41.59
CA VAL A 455 1.17 -34.62 -42.31
C VAL A 455 2.53 -34.51 -43.00
N GLY A 456 3.62 -34.87 -42.32
CA GLY A 456 4.96 -34.91 -42.89
C GLY A 456 5.07 -35.84 -44.11
N ALA A 457 4.47 -37.03 -44.05
CA ALA A 457 4.44 -37.97 -45.16
C ALA A 457 3.66 -37.43 -46.37
N VAL A 458 2.52 -36.77 -46.16
CA VAL A 458 1.74 -36.13 -47.23
C VAL A 458 2.53 -35.03 -47.92
N VAL A 459 3.22 -34.18 -47.15
CA VAL A 459 4.09 -33.11 -47.71
C VAL A 459 5.25 -33.69 -48.50
N ALA A 460 5.88 -34.76 -48.01
CA ALA A 460 6.96 -35.46 -48.70
C ALA A 460 6.50 -36.10 -50.01
N LEU A 461 5.32 -36.73 -50.02
CA LEU A 461 4.70 -37.28 -51.23
C LEU A 461 4.37 -36.18 -52.24
N GLY A 462 3.75 -35.08 -51.81
CA GLY A 462 3.46 -33.93 -52.68
C GLY A 462 4.74 -33.35 -53.29
N SER A 463 5.79 -33.21 -52.48
CA SER A 463 7.11 -32.74 -52.95
C SER A 463 7.73 -33.71 -53.97
N SER A 464 7.60 -35.02 -53.73
CA SER A 464 8.10 -36.05 -54.65
C SER A 464 7.34 -36.05 -55.97
N ILE A 465 6.02 -35.84 -55.94
CA ILE A 465 5.19 -35.68 -57.14
C ILE A 465 5.62 -34.45 -57.92
N CYS A 466 5.80 -33.29 -57.26
CA CYS A 466 6.30 -32.08 -57.91
C CYS A 466 7.69 -32.29 -58.52
N GLN A 467 8.64 -32.89 -57.79
CA GLN A 467 9.97 -33.21 -58.30
C GLN A 467 9.91 -34.14 -59.52
N THR A 468 9.08 -35.18 -59.45
CA THR A 468 8.88 -36.13 -60.57
C THR A 468 8.27 -35.43 -61.78
N TYR A 469 7.29 -34.55 -61.56
CA TYR A 469 6.67 -33.77 -62.63
C TYR A 469 7.67 -32.85 -63.33
N PHE A 470 8.48 -32.09 -62.59
CA PHE A 470 9.52 -31.23 -63.17
C PHE A 470 10.67 -32.01 -63.83
N ALA A 471 10.97 -33.23 -63.35
CA ALA A 471 11.95 -34.12 -63.98
C ALA A 471 11.43 -34.77 -65.27
N ALA A 472 10.16 -35.14 -65.32
CA ALA A 472 9.52 -35.76 -66.50
C ALA A 472 9.15 -34.73 -67.58
N PHE A 473 8.81 -33.50 -67.18
CA PHE A 473 8.48 -32.39 -68.05
C PHE A 473 9.41 -31.21 -67.75
N PRO A 474 10.70 -31.31 -68.13
CA PRO A 474 11.63 -30.21 -67.95
C PRO A 474 11.10 -29.01 -68.74
N PRO A 475 11.05 -27.80 -68.14
CA PRO A 475 10.58 -26.63 -68.85
C PRO A 475 11.43 -26.41 -70.10
N HIS A 476 10.78 -26.37 -71.27
CA HIS A 476 11.43 -25.99 -72.52
C HIS A 476 12.06 -24.60 -72.33
N LYS A 477 13.37 -24.51 -72.59
CA LYS A 477 14.12 -23.25 -72.61
C LYS A 477 13.58 -22.27 -73.64
#